data_AF-A0A385SUF0-F1
#
_entry.id   AF-A0A385SUF0-F1
#
_cell.length_a   1.000
_cell.length_b   1.000
_cell.length_c   1.000
_cell.angle_alpha   90.00
_cell.angle_beta   90.00
_cell.angle_gamma   90.00
#
_symmetry.space_group_name_H-M   'P 1'
#
loop_
_entity.id
_entity.type
_entity.pdbx_description
1 polymer ?
#
loop_
_entity_poly.entity_id
_entity_poly.type
_entity_poly.pdbx_seq_one_letter_code
_entity_poly.pdbx_strand_id
1 'polypeptide(L)'
;MENKNVYEILAEVVPHMKARPGMYFFPVNFNNLRIYMEGFITGLGWGPGEQGNREISRWLGKKVGQGSNLIWTAHVLHLANDDEQKAWDLLFYYLEEFLKEKGYPPANG
;
A
#
# COMPACT_ATOMS: atom_id res chain seq x y z
N MET A 1 -22.82 -12.67 -2.40
CA MET A 1 -21.48 -12.11 -2.63
C MET A 1 -20.56 -12.83 -1.69
N GLU A 2 -19.61 -13.60 -2.20
CA GLU A 2 -18.57 -14.19 -1.36
C GLU A 2 -17.82 -13.06 -0.65
N ASN A 3 -17.62 -13.20 0.66
CA ASN A 3 -16.79 -12.27 1.42
C ASN A 3 -15.34 -12.48 0.98
N LYS A 4 -14.90 -11.72 -0.03
CA LYS A 4 -13.49 -11.70 -0.45
C LYS A 4 -12.62 -11.28 0.72
N ASN A 5 -11.46 -11.90 0.83
CA ASN A 5 -10.47 -11.49 1.82
C ASN A 5 -9.95 -10.08 1.46
N VAL A 6 -9.70 -9.22 2.45
CA VAL A 6 -9.10 -7.89 2.26
C VAL A 6 -7.79 -7.94 1.47
N TYR A 7 -6.98 -8.98 1.64
CA TYR A 7 -5.76 -9.20 0.86
C TYR A 7 -6.04 -9.50 -0.61
N GLU A 8 -7.11 -10.24 -0.89
CA GLU A 8 -7.54 -10.56 -2.25
C GLU A 8 -8.03 -9.30 -2.97
N ILE A 9 -8.82 -8.46 -2.29
CA ILE A 9 -9.27 -7.17 -2.82
C ILE A 9 -8.07 -6.26 -3.13
N LEU A 10 -7.07 -6.20 -2.24
CA LEU A 10 -5.84 -5.44 -2.50
C LEU A 10 -5.07 -5.99 -3.69
N ALA A 11 -4.89 -7.31 -3.76
CA ALA A 11 -4.17 -7.96 -4.86
C ALA A 11 -4.84 -7.73 -6.22
N GLU A 12 -6.16 -7.61 -6.27
CA GLU A 12 -6.92 -7.26 -7.48
C GLU A 12 -6.76 -5.77 -7.84
N VAL A 13 -6.85 -4.86 -6.86
CA VAL A 13 -6.90 -3.40 -7.13
C VAL A 13 -5.52 -2.80 -7.41
N VAL A 14 -4.46 -3.30 -6.75
CA VAL A 14 -3.11 -2.72 -6.83
C VAL A 14 -2.58 -2.62 -8.26
N PRO A 15 -2.63 -3.66 -9.12
CA PRO A 15 -2.17 -3.58 -10.50
C PRO A 15 -2.92 -2.51 -11.30
N HIS A 16 -4.24 -2.41 -11.11
CA HIS A 16 -5.07 -1.42 -11.81
C HIS A 16 -4.77 0.01 -11.35
N MET A 17 -4.54 0.21 -10.05
CA MET A 17 -4.15 1.50 -9.50
C MET A 17 -2.80 1.96 -10.03
N LYS A 18 -1.83 1.04 -10.13
CA LYS A 18 -0.50 1.31 -10.70
C LYS A 18 -0.58 1.67 -12.18
N ALA A 19 -1.40 0.96 -12.95
CA ALA A 19 -1.53 1.16 -14.40
C ALA A 19 -2.37 2.40 -14.77
N ARG A 20 -3.37 2.77 -13.95
CA ARG A 20 -4.35 3.82 -14.26
C ARG A 20 -4.64 4.71 -13.04
N PRO A 21 -3.64 5.37 -12.42
CA PRO A 21 -3.82 6.10 -11.17
C PRO A 21 -4.87 7.22 -11.25
N GLY A 22 -5.00 7.87 -12.40
CA GLY A 22 -6.00 8.92 -12.63
C GLY A 22 -7.46 8.49 -12.53
N MET A 23 -7.74 7.18 -12.52
CA MET A 23 -9.09 6.64 -12.27
C MET A 23 -9.44 6.59 -10.76
N TYR A 24 -8.44 6.69 -9.89
CA TYR A 24 -8.59 6.50 -8.44
C TYR A 24 -8.43 7.82 -7.69
N PHE A 25 -7.50 8.68 -8.13
CA PHE A 25 -7.22 9.96 -7.47
C PHE A 25 -6.72 11.01 -8.46
N PHE A 26 -6.94 12.29 -8.12
CA PHE A 26 -6.51 13.44 -8.90
C PHE A 26 -6.16 14.63 -7.98
N PRO A 27 -5.10 15.41 -8.26
CA PRO A 27 -4.06 15.18 -9.26
C PRO A 27 -3.23 13.91 -9.01
N VAL A 28 -2.59 13.38 -10.06
CA VAL A 28 -1.73 12.19 -10.00
C VAL A 28 -0.36 12.60 -9.44
N ASN A 29 -0.21 12.51 -8.12
CA ASN A 29 1.04 12.74 -7.41
C ASN A 29 1.15 11.80 -6.19
N PHE A 30 2.35 11.73 -5.59
CA PHE A 30 2.61 10.78 -4.51
C PHE A 30 1.76 11.08 -3.26
N ASN A 31 1.56 12.35 -2.91
CA ASN A 31 0.77 12.71 -1.74
C ASN A 31 -0.69 12.23 -1.84
N ASN A 32 -1.30 12.35 -3.02
CA ASN A 32 -2.65 11.86 -3.26
C ASN A 32 -2.73 10.34 -3.33
N LEU A 33 -1.71 9.68 -3.92
CA LEU A 33 -1.58 8.22 -3.86
C LEU A 33 -1.56 7.74 -2.40
N ARG A 34 -0.73 8.37 -1.55
CA ARG A 34 -0.63 8.06 -0.12
C ARG A 34 -1.99 8.19 0.57
N ILE A 35 -2.64 9.35 0.46
CA ILE A 35 -3.92 9.61 1.12
C ILE A 35 -4.98 8.61 0.65
N TYR A 36 -5.05 8.37 -0.66
CA TYR A 36 -5.97 7.39 -1.24
C TYR A 36 -5.72 5.99 -0.67
N MET A 37 -4.47 5.52 -0.68
CA MET A 37 -4.11 4.19 -0.24
C MET A 37 -4.41 3.97 1.25
N GLU A 38 -4.06 4.93 2.11
CA GLU A 38 -4.36 4.87 3.55
C GLU A 38 -5.86 4.80 3.82
N GLY A 39 -6.65 5.61 3.10
CA GLY A 39 -8.10 5.63 3.19
C GLY A 39 -8.73 4.34 2.66
N PHE A 40 -8.25 3.85 1.52
CA PHE A 40 -8.71 2.60 0.92
C PHE A 40 -8.49 1.41 1.87
N ILE A 41 -7.27 1.28 2.40
CA ILE A 41 -6.88 0.25 3.37
C ILE A 41 -7.74 0.30 4.63
N THR A 42 -8.01 1.50 5.14
CA THR A 42 -8.89 1.69 6.30
C THR A 42 -10.33 1.28 5.96
N GLY A 43 -10.80 1.62 4.77
CA GLY A 43 -12.14 1.31 4.27
C GLY A 43 -12.38 -0.17 3.97
N LEU A 44 -11.33 -0.97 3.73
CA LEU A 44 -11.44 -2.42 3.56
C LEU A 44 -11.91 -3.15 4.83
N GLY A 45 -12.00 -2.47 5.98
CA GLY A 45 -12.54 -3.06 7.20
C GLY A 45 -11.67 -4.18 7.74
N TRP A 46 -10.34 -3.94 7.74
CA TRP A 46 -9.31 -4.84 8.28
C TRP A 46 -9.46 -5.00 9.81
N GLY A 47 -10.51 -5.72 10.22
CA GLY A 47 -10.92 -5.82 11.63
C GLY A 47 -11.25 -4.47 12.30
N PRO A 48 -11.53 -4.48 13.61
CA PRO A 48 -11.77 -3.25 14.37
C PRO A 48 -10.47 -2.43 14.56
N GLY A 49 -10.53 -1.13 14.26
CA GLY A 49 -9.37 -0.22 14.30
C GLY A 49 -8.51 -0.32 13.04
N GLU A 50 -7.66 0.68 12.78
CA GLU A 50 -6.77 0.79 11.60
C GLU A 50 -5.70 -0.34 11.50
N GLN A 51 -6.08 -1.61 11.61
CA GLN A 51 -5.14 -2.73 11.71
C GLN A 51 -4.34 -2.89 10.42
N GLY A 52 -4.95 -2.63 9.27
CA GLY A 52 -4.31 -2.73 7.96
C GLY A 52 -3.05 -1.88 7.81
N ASN A 53 -3.21 -0.56 7.95
CA ASN A 53 -2.08 0.37 7.87
C ASN A 53 -1.02 0.05 8.93
N ARG A 54 -1.41 -0.36 10.14
CA ARG A 54 -0.48 -0.77 11.20
C ARG A 54 0.25 -2.07 10.88
N GLU A 55 -0.44 -3.04 10.29
CA GLU A 55 0.13 -4.31 9.88
C GLU A 55 1.19 -4.11 8.80
N ILE A 56 0.88 -3.33 7.77
CA ILE A 56 1.84 -3.00 6.71
C ILE A 56 3.02 -2.20 7.29
N SER A 57 2.77 -1.25 8.19
CA SER A 57 3.84 -0.47 8.84
C SER A 57 4.79 -1.36 9.64
N ARG A 58 4.26 -2.29 10.43
CA ARG A 58 5.07 -3.26 11.19
C ARG A 58 5.84 -4.20 10.27
N TRP A 59 5.21 -4.66 9.20
CA TRP A 59 5.85 -5.52 8.22
C TRP A 59 6.99 -4.78 7.51
N LEU A 60 6.76 -3.56 7.02
CA LEU A 60 7.77 -2.75 6.33
C LEU A 60 8.96 -2.48 7.24
N GLY A 61 8.72 -2.07 8.50
CA GLY A 61 9.79 -1.82 9.46
C GLY A 61 10.67 -3.04 9.72
N LYS A 62 10.10 -4.25 9.74
CA LYS A 62 10.86 -5.50 9.80
C LYS A 62 11.63 -5.76 8.50
N LYS A 63 11.00 -5.55 7.33
CA LYS A 63 11.57 -5.80 6.00
C LYS A 63 12.82 -4.96 5.73
N VAL A 64 12.82 -3.69 6.15
CA VAL A 64 13.94 -2.75 5.92
C VAL A 64 14.92 -2.66 7.08
N GLY A 65 14.70 -3.40 8.17
CA GLY A 65 15.56 -3.37 9.36
C GLY A 65 15.54 -2.05 10.12
N GLN A 66 14.57 -1.17 9.85
CA GLN A 66 14.41 0.12 10.49
C GLN A 66 13.02 0.19 11.11
N GLY A 67 12.97 0.16 12.44
CA GLY A 67 11.75 0.51 13.16
C GLY A 67 11.39 1.96 12.84
N SER A 68 10.14 2.20 12.44
CA SER A 68 9.63 3.54 12.16
C SER A 68 8.31 3.74 12.88
N ASN A 69 8.16 4.93 13.48
CA ASN A 69 6.89 5.40 14.04
C ASN A 69 6.00 6.07 12.97
N LEU A 70 6.48 6.15 11.73
CA LEU A 70 5.72 6.68 10.61
C LEU A 70 4.73 5.64 10.11
N ILE A 71 3.60 6.11 9.58
CA ILE A 71 2.73 5.29 8.73
C ILE A 71 3.56 4.81 7.53
N TRP A 72 3.35 3.56 7.12
CA TRP A 72 4.18 2.90 6.10
C TRP A 72 4.38 3.71 4.82
N THR A 73 3.37 4.43 4.34
CA THR A 73 3.44 5.32 3.17
C THR A 73 4.41 6.50 3.37
N ALA A 74 4.43 7.11 4.56
CA ALA A 74 5.38 8.15 4.93
C ALA A 74 6.78 7.56 5.16
N HIS A 75 6.87 6.33 5.69
CA HIS A 75 8.13 5.60 5.77
C HIS A 75 8.71 5.33 4.38
N VAL A 76 7.87 4.96 3.39
CA VAL A 76 8.29 4.78 2.00
C VAL A 76 8.85 6.07 1.40
N LEU A 77 8.20 7.21 1.62
CA LEU A 77 8.72 8.51 1.17
C LEU A 77 10.08 8.83 1.79
N HIS A 78 10.25 8.51 3.07
CA HIS A 78 11.53 8.68 3.75
C HIS A 78 12.62 7.77 3.14
N LEU A 79 12.32 6.50 2.86
CA LEU A 79 13.24 5.58 2.16
C LEU A 79 13.58 6.05 0.74
N ALA A 80 12.69 6.82 0.13
CA ALA A 80 12.91 7.45 -1.17
C ALA A 80 13.81 8.69 -1.10
N ASN A 81 14.20 9.18 0.09
CA ASN A 81 14.85 10.48 0.28
C ASN A 81 14.01 11.64 -0.29
N ASP A 82 12.70 11.62 -0.04
CA ASP A 82 11.73 12.63 -0.50
C ASP A 82 11.60 12.77 -2.03
N ASP A 83 12.16 11.83 -2.81
CA ASP A 83 11.93 11.72 -4.25
C ASP A 83 10.56 11.06 -4.51
N GLU A 84 9.60 11.82 -5.03
CA GLU A 84 8.23 11.35 -5.26
C GLU A 84 8.14 10.19 -6.25
N GLN A 85 8.95 10.20 -7.32
CA GLN A 85 8.91 9.15 -8.33
C GLN A 85 9.47 7.85 -7.75
N LYS A 86 10.57 7.93 -7.02
CA LYS A 86 11.13 6.78 -6.31
C LYS A 86 10.19 6.28 -5.21
N ALA A 87 9.52 7.18 -4.49
CA ALA A 87 8.53 6.82 -3.46
C ALA A 87 7.34 6.07 -4.07
N TRP A 88 6.89 6.49 -5.26
CA TRP A 88 5.85 5.80 -6.01
C TRP A 88 6.23 4.35 -6.31
N ASP A 89 7.42 4.15 -6.88
CA ASP A 89 7.91 2.82 -7.24
C ASP A 89 8.09 1.93 -6.00
N LEU A 90 8.63 2.48 -4.92
CA LEU A 90 8.79 1.79 -3.64
C LEU A 90 7.46 1.44 -2.99
N LEU A 91 6.45 2.32 -3.06
CA LEU A 91 5.13 2.06 -2.46
C LEU A 91 4.50 0.82 -3.08
N PHE A 92 4.46 0.76 -4.41
CA PHE A 92 3.94 -0.40 -5.12
C PHE A 92 4.80 -1.63 -4.89
N TYR A 93 6.13 -1.52 -4.99
CA TYR A 93 7.04 -2.65 -4.74
C TYR A 93 6.80 -3.28 -3.36
N TYR A 94 6.80 -2.47 -2.29
CA TYR A 94 6.62 -2.99 -0.94
C TYR A 94 5.21 -3.53 -0.70
N LEU A 95 4.18 -2.92 -1.29
CA LEU A 95 2.82 -3.45 -1.20
C LEU A 95 2.68 -4.80 -1.92
N GLU A 96 3.26 -4.94 -3.11
CA GLU A 96 3.29 -6.20 -3.87
C GLU A 96 4.05 -7.29 -3.09
N GLU A 97 5.20 -6.95 -2.48
CA GLU A 97 5.97 -7.88 -1.63
C GLU A 97 5.20 -8.30 -0.37
N PHE A 98 4.52 -7.36 0.28
CA PHE A 98 3.65 -7.66 1.42
C PHE A 98 2.55 -8.65 1.04
N LEU A 99 1.87 -8.40 -0.08
CA LEU A 99 0.81 -9.26 -0.58
C LEU A 99 1.29 -10.66 -0.96
N LYS A 100 2.48 -10.77 -1.59
CA LYS A 100 3.13 -12.07 -1.86
C LYS A 100 3.38 -12.85 -0.58
N GLU A 101 3.93 -12.22 0.46
CA GLU A 101 4.19 -12.89 1.75
C GLU A 101 2.90 -13.32 2.47
N LYS A 102 1.77 -12.67 2.18
CA LYS A 102 0.44 -13.05 2.68
C LYS A 102 -0.22 -14.18 1.87
N GLY A 103 0.39 -14.62 0.77
CA GLY A 103 -0.16 -15.63 -0.12
C GLY A 103 -1.16 -15.09 -1.14
N TYR A 104 -1.21 -13.77 -1.34
CA TYR A 104 -2.09 -13.10 -2.30
C TYR A 104 -1.28 -12.29 -3.31
N PRO A 105 -0.40 -12.92 -4.11
CA PRO A 105 0.38 -12.17 -5.09
C PRO A 105 -0.56 -11.41 -6.03
N PRO A 106 -0.29 -10.13 -6.35
CA PRO A 106 -1.06 -9.40 -7.35
C PRO A 106 -1.07 -10.18 -8.67
N ALA A 107 -2.20 -10.19 -9.36
CA ALA A 107 -2.27 -10.74 -10.71
C ALA A 107 -1.29 -9.98 -11.61
N ASN A 108 -0.45 -10.70 -12.37
CA ASN A 108 0.37 -10.08 -13.40
C ASN A 108 -0.59 -9.43 -14.41
N GLY A 109 -0.66 -8.11 -14.39
CA GLY A 109 -1.39 -7.32 -15.39
C GLY A 109 -0.74 -7.39 -16.76
#